data_AF-A0A560BP78-F1
#
_entry.id   AF-A0A560BP78-F1
#
_cell.length_a   1.000
_cell.length_b   1.000
_cell.length_c   1.000
_cell.angle_alpha   90.00
_cell.angle_beta   90.00
_cell.angle_gamma   90.00
#
_symmetry.space_group_name_H-M   'P 1'
#
loop_
_entity.id
_entity.type
_entity.pdbx_description
1 polymer ?
#
loop_
_entity_poly.entity_id
_entity_poly.type
_entity_poly.pdbx_seq_one_letter_code
_entity_poly.pdbx_strand_id
1 'polypeptide(L)' 'MRKALFNIIRQEQREVEDELEKEERRMAPDVGRVVALQREVTDLRRELEHYRDA' A
#
# COMPACT_ATOMS: atom_id res chain seq x y z
N MET A 1 2.67 18.11 11.92
CA MET A 1 1.69 17.60 10.93
C MET A 1 2.32 16.59 9.96
N ARG A 2 3.42 16.90 9.27
CA ARG A 2 4.06 15.95 8.31
C ARG A 2 4.37 14.56 8.88
N LYS A 3 4.96 14.48 10.08
CA LYS A 3 5.23 13.20 10.75
C LYS A 3 3.95 12.37 11.01
N ALA A 4 2.83 13.03 11.31
CA ALA A 4 1.55 12.35 11.51
C ALA A 4 1.01 11.83 10.17
N LEU A 5 1.07 12.64 9.12
CA LEU A 5 0.67 12.23 7.76
C LEU A 5 1.53 11.08 7.23
N PHE A 6 2.85 11.16 7.39
CA PHE A 6 3.77 10.07 7.06
C PHE A 6 3.41 8.77 7.80
N ASN A 7 3.09 8.86 9.10
CA ASN A 7 2.70 7.68 9.87
C ASN A 7 1.36 7.10 9.41
N ILE A 8 0.41 7.94 9.01
CA ILE A 8 -0.89 7.52 8.46
C ILE A 8 -0.68 6.77 7.14
N ILE A 9 0.03 7.38 6.19
CA ILE A 9 0.31 6.77 4.87
C ILE A 9 1.09 5.46 5.04
N ARG A 10 2.03 5.42 5.99
CA ARG A 10 2.78 4.19 6.30
C ARG A 10 1.88 3.09 6.88
N GLN A 11 0.89 3.47 7.67
CA GLN A 11 -0.07 2.52 8.23
C GLN A 11 -0.99 1.99 7.12
N GLU A 12 -1.49 2.86 6.26
CA GLU A 12 -2.29 2.50 5.08
C GLU A 12 -1.51 1.58 4.14
N GLN A 13 -0.23 1.87 3.86
CA GLN A 13 0.62 0.98 3.05
C GLN A 13 0.68 -0.44 3.61
N ARG A 14 0.79 -0.59 4.95
CA ARG A 14 0.82 -1.92 5.57
C ARG A 14 -0.51 -2.65 5.43
N GLU A 15 -1.62 -1.94 5.57
CA GLU A 15 -2.95 -2.52 5.42
C GLU A 15 -3.19 -3.02 3.99
N VAL A 16 -2.77 -2.24 2.99
CA VAL A 16 -2.85 -2.64 1.57
C VAL A 16 -1.89 -3.80 1.27
N GLU A 17 -0.67 -3.80 1.82
CA GLU A 17 0.28 -4.92 1.68
C GLU A 17 -0.26 -6.22 2.32
N ASP A 18 -0.91 -6.14 3.48
CA ASP A 18 -1.57 -7.27 4.14
C ASP A 18 -2.77 -7.78 3.33
N GLU A 19 -3.56 -6.88 2.73
CA GLU A 19 -4.66 -7.27 1.83
C GLU A 19 -4.16 -7.94 0.56
N LEU A 20 -3.09 -7.41 -0.03
CA LEU A 20 -2.45 -7.99 -1.21
C LEU A 20 -1.97 -9.41 -0.90
N GLU A 21 -1.27 -9.61 0.21
CA GLU A 21 -0.80 -10.93 0.62
C GLU A 21 -1.97 -11.92 0.83
N LYS A 22 -3.07 -11.46 1.45
CA LYS A 22 -4.26 -12.28 1.62
C LYS A 22 -4.87 -12.68 0.28
N GLU A 23 -5.02 -11.74 -0.65
CA GLU A 23 -5.62 -12.00 -1.97
C GLU A 23 -4.75 -12.96 -2.80
N GLU A 24 -3.43 -12.75 -2.82
CA GLU A 24 -2.47 -13.61 -3.52
C GLU A 24 -2.45 -15.05 -2.98
N ARG A 25 -2.76 -15.23 -1.69
CA ARG A 25 -2.83 -16.57 -1.04
C ARG A 25 -4.18 -17.27 -1.20
N ARG A 26 -5.18 -16.65 -1.80
CA ARG A 26 -6.48 -17.31 -2.03
C ARG A 26 -6.31 -18.47 -3.01
N MET A 27 -7.14 -19.50 -2.87
CA MET A 27 -7.15 -20.64 -3.82
C MET A 27 -7.48 -20.21 -5.26
N ALA A 28 -8.25 -19.13 -5.42
CA ALA A 28 -8.56 -18.51 -6.70
C ALA A 28 -8.47 -16.98 -6.54
N PRO A 29 -7.28 -16.39 -6.69
CA PRO A 29 -7.08 -14.95 -6.56
C PRO A 29 -7.83 -14.18 -7.65
N ASP A 30 -8.41 -13.04 -7.28
CA ASP A 30 -8.87 -12.06 -8.25
C ASP A 30 -7.68 -11.27 -8.79
N VAL A 31 -7.25 -11.61 -10.00
CA VAL A 31 -6.12 -10.96 -10.68
C VAL A 31 -6.32 -9.45 -10.83
N GLY A 32 -7.56 -9.00 -11.06
CA GLY A 32 -7.87 -7.57 -11.16
C GLY A 32 -7.64 -6.87 -9.82
N ARG A 33 -8.06 -7.50 -8.73
CA ARG A 33 -7.84 -7.00 -7.37
C ARG A 33 -6.35 -6.99 -7.00
N VAL A 34 -5.60 -8.06 -7.31
CA VAL A 34 -4.15 -8.12 -7.09
C VAL A 34 -3.44 -6.96 -7.79
N VAL A 35 -3.74 -6.72 -9.08
CA VAL A 35 -3.14 -5.62 -9.84
C VAL A 35 -3.50 -4.25 -9.26
N ALA A 36 -4.74 -4.07 -8.80
CA ALA A 36 -5.17 -2.83 -8.16
C ALA A 36 -4.40 -2.56 -6.86
N LEU A 37 -4.31 -3.56 -5.98
CA LEU A 37 -3.58 -3.48 -4.71
C LEU A 37 -2.07 -3.22 -4.95
N GLN A 38 -1.46 -3.87 -5.93
CA GLN A 38 -0.05 -3.62 -6.29
C GLN A 38 0.20 -2.17 -6.76
N ARG A 39 -0.74 -1.59 -7.51
CA ARG A 39 -0.67 -0.17 -7.91
C ARG A 39 -0.77 0.75 -6.71
N GLU A 40 -1.73 0.48 -5.82
CA GLU A 40 -1.94 1.26 -4.61
C GLU A 40 -0.72 1.24 -3.67
N VAL A 41 -0.09 0.07 -3.46
CA VAL A 41 1.19 -0.03 -2.73
C VAL A 41 2.28 0.83 -3.40
N THR A 42 2.34 0.82 -4.72
CA THR A 42 3.35 1.61 -5.47
C THR A 42 3.12 3.12 -5.30
N ASP A 43 1.87 3.56 -5.33
CA ASP A 43 1.52 4.97 -5.17
C ASP A 43 1.78 5.45 -3.73
N LEU A 44 1.41 4.65 -2.72
CA LEU A 44 1.71 4.93 -1.31
C LEU A 44 3.22 5.00 -1.03
N ARG A 45 4.03 4.13 -1.68
CA ARG A 45 5.50 4.20 -1.59
C ARG A 45 6.05 5.52 -2.13
N ARG A 46 5.56 5.98 -3.28
CA ARG A 46 5.96 7.28 -3.86
C ARG A 46 5.57 8.44 -2.97
N GLU A 47 4.39 8.37 -2.35
CA GLU A 47 3.93 9.39 -1.42
C GLU A 47 4.81 9.43 -0.15
N LEU A 48 5.18 8.28 0.39
CA LEU A 48 6.11 8.19 1.53
C LEU A 48 7.51 8.71 1.19
N GLU A 49 8.01 8.44 -0.02
CA GLU A 49 9.27 9.00 -0.52
C GLU A 49 9.20 10.54 -0.56
N HIS A 50 8.11 11.09 -1.10
CA HIS A 50 7.90 12.54 -1.14
C HIS A 50 7.92 13.19 0.26
N TYR A 51 7.30 12.56 1.27
CA TYR A 51 7.30 13.07 2.64
C TYR A 51 8.60 12.80 3.41
N ARG A 52 9.44 11.86 2.95
CA ARG A 52 10.75 11.57 3.56
C ARG A 52 11.80 12.60 3.17
N ASP A 53 11.73 13.10 1.94
CA ASP A 53 12.73 14.02 1.36
C ASP A 53 12.38 15.52 1.58
N ALA A 54 11.25 15.84 2.25
CA ALA A 54 10.69 17.19 2.38
C ALA A 54 10.67 17.76 3.81
#